data_AF-A0A920J3N3-F1
#
_entry.id   AF-A0A920J3N3-F1
#
_cell.length_a   1.000
_cell.length_b   1.000
_cell.length_c   1.000
_cell.angle_alpha   90.00
_cell.angle_beta   90.00
_cell.angle_gamma   90.00
#
_symmetry.space_group_name_H-M   'P 1'
#
loop_
_entity.id
_entity.type
_entity.pdbx_description
1 polymer ?
#
loop_
_entity_poly.entity_id
_entity_poly.type
_entity_poly.pdbx_seq_one_letter_code
_entity_poly.pdbx_strand_id
1 'polypeptide(L)'
;MSDKLSKGYDVMLELDWQGALQVKKSYPEAITVFVLPPSIKELEVRLRNRRQDSKETISKKISFAKEEIQKSNKFDVLILNNSFKDALNDLKQVVTEQDIAEERQEEALRVASKLLEDAPI
;
A
#
# COMPACT_ATOMS: atom_id res chain seq x y z
N MET A 1 -15.82 14.94 4.66
CA MET A 1 -14.37 15.20 4.58
C MET A 1 -14.08 16.69 4.81
N SER A 2 -14.62 17.58 3.98
CA SER A 2 -14.37 19.04 4.04
C SER A 2 -14.66 19.69 5.41
N ASP A 3 -15.72 19.29 6.11
CA ASP A 3 -16.07 19.82 7.45
C ASP A 3 -15.06 19.42 8.55
N LYS A 4 -14.44 18.23 8.44
CA LYS A 4 -13.41 17.78 9.40
C LYS A 4 -12.08 18.48 9.15
N LEU A 5 -11.73 18.63 7.87
CA LEU A 5 -10.53 19.37 7.45
C LEU A 5 -10.62 20.85 7.84
N SER A 6 -11.79 21.49 7.66
CA SER A 6 -11.99 22.89 8.08
C SER A 6 -11.93 23.09 9.60
N LYS A 7 -12.07 22.02 10.38
CA LYS A 7 -11.92 22.00 11.84
C LYS A 7 -10.49 21.65 12.28
N GLY A 8 -9.54 21.51 11.35
CA GLY A 8 -8.13 21.22 11.64
C GLY A 8 -7.85 19.76 12.04
N TYR A 9 -8.76 18.83 11.74
CA TYR A 9 -8.51 17.40 11.97
C TYR A 9 -7.88 16.73 10.75
N ASP A 10 -6.90 15.87 11.01
CA ASP A 10 -6.40 14.94 9.99
C ASP A 10 -7.45 13.89 9.65
N VAL A 11 -7.59 13.59 8.35
CA VAL A 11 -8.55 12.61 7.85
C VAL A 11 -7.79 11.49 7.16
N MET A 12 -7.78 10.31 7.78
CA MET A 12 -7.27 9.08 7.17
C MET A 12 -8.42 8.31 6.49
N LEU A 13 -8.22 7.92 5.24
CA LEU A 13 -9.18 7.15 4.45
C LEU A 13 -8.56 5.81 4.05
N GLU A 14 -9.28 4.72 4.30
CA GLU A 14 -8.93 3.39 3.78
C GLU A 14 -9.74 3.18 2.49
N LEU A 15 -9.05 3.15 1.35
CA LEU A 15 -9.64 3.04 0.01
C LEU A 15 -8.85 2.04 -0.83
N ASP A 16 -9.48 1.52 -1.89
CA ASP A 16 -8.74 0.86 -2.97
C ASP A 16 -7.89 1.87 -3.78
N TRP A 17 -7.07 1.36 -4.69
CA TRP A 17 -6.18 2.20 -5.48
C TRP A 17 -6.91 3.22 -6.37
N GLN A 18 -8.11 2.90 -6.87
CA GLN A 18 -8.86 3.82 -7.72
C GLN A 18 -9.41 4.97 -6.90
N GLY A 19 -10.00 4.66 -5.74
CA GLY A 19 -10.50 5.62 -4.77
C GLY A 19 -9.39 6.54 -4.27
N ALA A 20 -8.23 5.99 -3.91
CA ALA A 20 -7.08 6.76 -3.46
C ALA A 20 -6.63 7.79 -4.53
N LEU A 21 -6.51 7.38 -5.79
CA LEU A 21 -6.15 8.28 -6.88
C LEU A 21 -7.24 9.32 -7.18
N GLN A 22 -8.52 8.98 -6.98
CA GLN A 22 -9.61 9.94 -7.11
C GLN A 22 -9.55 11.00 -6.01
N VAL A 23 -9.25 10.61 -4.77
CA VAL A 23 -9.04 11.55 -3.66
C VAL A 23 -7.87 12.47 -3.97
N LYS A 24 -6.72 11.94 -4.41
CA LYS A 24 -5.54 12.74 -4.78
C LYS A 24 -5.83 13.75 -5.90
N LYS A 25 -6.71 13.42 -6.85
CA LYS A 25 -7.16 14.38 -7.89
C LYS A 25 -7.99 15.52 -7.31
N SER A 26 -8.86 15.23 -6.34
CA SER A 26 -9.73 16.23 -5.71
C SER A 26 -9.01 17.05 -4.62
N TYR A 27 -8.00 16.45 -4.00
CA TYR A 27 -7.19 16.99 -2.90
C TYR A 27 -5.71 16.71 -3.21
N PRO A 28 -5.05 17.53 -4.05
CA PRO A 28 -3.64 17.33 -4.44
C PRO A 28 -2.66 17.29 -3.26
N GLU A 29 -3.01 17.97 -2.16
CA GLU A 29 -2.28 18.01 -0.90
C GLU A 29 -2.38 16.71 -0.08
N ALA A 30 -3.34 15.83 -0.40
CA ALA A 30 -3.47 14.56 0.30
C ALA A 30 -2.23 13.68 0.06
N ILE A 31 -1.68 13.13 1.14
CA ILE A 31 -0.59 12.15 1.05
C ILE A 31 -1.18 10.77 0.80
N THR A 32 -0.79 10.16 -0.32
CA THR A 32 -1.22 8.81 -0.69
C THR A 32 -0.18 7.78 -0.27
N VAL A 33 -0.63 6.80 0.50
CA VAL A 33 0.22 5.72 1.03
C VAL A 33 -0.22 4.39 0.45
N PHE A 34 0.71 3.67 -0.17
CA PHE A 34 0.49 2.29 -0.62
C PHE A 34 1.23 1.33 0.29
N VAL A 35 0.52 0.32 0.82
CA VAL A 35 1.13 -0.68 1.72
C VAL A 35 1.47 -1.95 0.94
N LEU A 36 2.76 -2.20 0.75
CA LEU A 36 3.28 -3.34 0.01
C LEU A 36 3.39 -4.59 0.90
N PRO A 37 3.09 -5.78 0.37
CA PRO A 37 3.51 -7.02 1.01
C PRO A 37 5.02 -7.29 0.80
N PRO A 38 5.69 -8.03 1.70
CA PRO A 38 7.09 -8.50 1.55
C PRO A 38 7.36 -9.25 0.25
N SER A 39 6.39 -10.07 -0.16
CA SER A 39 6.46 -10.87 -1.38
C SER A 39 5.08 -11.36 -1.78
N ILE A 40 4.89 -11.66 -3.07
CA ILE A 40 3.67 -12.34 -3.55
C ILE A 40 3.49 -13.70 -2.85
N LYS A 41 4.59 -14.42 -2.61
CA LYS A 41 4.56 -15.73 -1.95
C LYS A 41 4.04 -15.62 -0.52
N GLU A 42 4.47 -14.61 0.23
CA GLU A 42 3.93 -14.39 1.58
C GLU A 42 2.47 -13.96 1.57
N LEU A 43 2.07 -13.12 0.60
CA LEU A 43 0.67 -12.77 0.41
C LEU A 43 -0.18 -14.01 0.14
N GLU A 44 0.28 -14.90 -0.74
CA GLU A 44 -0.37 -16.18 -1.03
C GLU A 44 -0.47 -17.07 0.22
N VAL A 45 0.62 -17.20 0.99
CA VAL A 45 0.63 -17.97 2.24
C VAL A 45 -0.38 -17.38 3.24
N ARG A 46 -0.45 -16.05 3.40
CA ARG A 46 -1.41 -15.38 4.28
C ARG A 46 -2.86 -15.62 3.81
N LEU A 47 -3.14 -15.54 2.50
CA LEU A 47 -4.45 -15.82 1.93
C LEU A 47 -4.86 -17.29 2.12
N ARG A 48 -3.94 -18.23 1.90
CA ARG A 48 -4.16 -19.68 2.11
C ARG A 48 -4.41 -20.00 3.59
N ASN A 49 -3.67 -19.37 4.50
CA ASN A 49 -3.80 -19.59 5.94
C ASN A 49 -5.12 -19.08 6.52
N ARG A 50 -5.81 -18.14 5.85
CA ARG A 50 -7.15 -17.71 6.25
C ARG A 50 -8.23 -18.77 6.05
N ARG A 51 -7.93 -19.93 5.43
CA ARG A 51 -8.77 -21.14 5.28
C ARG A 51 -10.21 -20.92 4.74
N GLN A 52 -10.52 -19.74 4.20
CA GLN A 52 -11.87 -19.39 3.73
C GLN A 52 -11.98 -19.28 2.21
N ASP A 53 -10.87 -19.24 1.48
CA ASP A 53 -10.85 -19.04 0.04
C ASP A 53 -10.48 -20.34 -0.71
N SER A 54 -11.22 -20.63 -1.80
CA SER A 54 -10.87 -21.73 -2.71
C SER A 54 -9.56 -21.42 -3.47
N LYS A 55 -8.93 -22.45 -4.05
CA LYS A 55 -7.69 -22.28 -4.84
C LYS A 55 -7.86 -21.26 -5.98
N GLU A 56 -9.01 -21.27 -6.65
CA GLU A 56 -9.35 -20.30 -7.72
C GLU A 56 -9.51 -18.88 -7.19
N THR A 57 -10.15 -18.69 -6.05
CA THR A 57 -10.29 -17.38 -5.41
C THR A 57 -8.94 -16.80 -5.01
N ILE A 58 -8.03 -17.64 -4.51
CA ILE A 58 -6.66 -17.24 -4.16
C ILE A 58 -5.90 -16.78 -5.40
N SER A 59 -5.92 -17.54 -6.49
CA SER A 59 -5.25 -17.15 -7.74
C SER A 59 -5.77 -15.83 -8.29
N LYS A 60 -7.10 -15.61 -8.26
CA LYS A 60 -7.69 -14.33 -8.68
C LYS A 60 -7.23 -13.18 -7.78
N LYS A 61 -7.26 -13.34 -6.45
CA LYS A 61 -6.78 -12.32 -5.50
C LYS A 61 -5.30 -11.99 -5.70
N ILE A 62 -4.46 -12.98 -5.98
CA ILE A 62 -3.05 -12.76 -6.31
C ILE A 62 -2.90 -11.98 -7.61
N SER A 63 -3.68 -12.30 -8.63
CA SER A 63 -3.69 -11.55 -9.90
C SER A 63 -4.08 -10.09 -9.68
N PHE A 64 -5.13 -9.84 -8.91
CA PHE A 64 -5.54 -8.48 -8.56
C PHE A 64 -4.45 -7.74 -7.77
N ALA A 65 -3.85 -8.38 -6.76
CA ALA A 65 -2.76 -7.76 -6.01
C ALA A 65 -1.57 -7.36 -6.90
N LYS A 66 -1.26 -8.16 -7.93
CA LYS A 66 -0.24 -7.81 -8.92
C LYS A 66 -0.62 -6.57 -9.72
N GLU A 67 -1.86 -6.48 -10.20
CA GLU A 67 -2.36 -5.29 -10.90
C GLU A 67 -2.31 -4.03 -10.01
N GLU A 68 -2.64 -4.16 -8.73
CA GLU A 68 -2.55 -3.07 -7.76
C GLU A 68 -1.11 -2.61 -7.54
N ILE A 69 -0.17 -3.55 -7.42
CA ILE A 69 1.27 -3.22 -7.28
C ILE A 69 1.80 -2.48 -8.51
N GLN A 70 1.30 -2.77 -9.73
CA GLN A 70 1.63 -1.97 -10.92
C GLN A 70 1.18 -0.50 -10.84
N LYS A 71 0.25 -0.17 -9.95
CA LYS A 71 -0.19 1.22 -9.72
C LYS A 71 0.51 1.88 -8.54
N SER A 72 1.35 1.15 -7.80
CA SER A 72 2.07 1.67 -6.63
C SER A 72 2.95 2.89 -6.96
N ASN A 73 3.49 2.96 -8.18
CA ASN A 73 4.26 4.11 -8.66
C ASN A 73 3.46 5.43 -8.78
N LYS A 74 2.15 5.40 -8.56
CA LYS A 74 1.28 6.58 -8.55
C LYS A 74 1.02 7.14 -7.15
N PHE A 75 1.56 6.51 -6.12
CA PHE A 75 1.42 6.91 -4.73
C PHE A 75 2.64 7.72 -4.29
N ASP A 76 2.45 8.62 -3.33
CA ASP A 76 3.51 9.47 -2.80
C ASP A 76 4.48 8.67 -1.92
N VAL A 77 3.96 7.70 -1.15
CA VAL A 77 4.73 6.89 -0.19
C VAL A 77 4.42 5.40 -0.34
N LEU A 78 5.46 4.57 -0.25
CA LEU A 78 5.35 3.11 -0.21
C LEU A 78 5.77 2.61 1.17
N ILE A 79 4.91 1.84 1.84
CA ILE A 79 5.23 1.23 3.14
C ILE A 79 5.33 -0.28 2.98
N LEU A 80 6.49 -0.84 3.34
CA LEU A 80 6.72 -2.27 3.28
C LEU A 80 6.21 -2.99 4.55
N ASN A 81 5.22 -3.87 4.40
CA ASN A 81 4.57 -4.57 5.51
C ASN A 81 5.19 -5.96 5.82
N ASN A 82 6.50 -5.95 6.09
CA ASN A 82 7.23 -7.14 6.54
C ASN A 82 6.94 -7.47 8.00
N SER A 83 6.82 -6.43 8.82
CA SER A 83 6.57 -6.48 10.26
C SER A 83 5.56 -5.39 10.60
N PHE A 84 4.54 -5.75 11.38
CA PHE A 84 3.51 -4.79 11.81
C PHE A 84 4.12 -3.60 12.55
N LYS A 85 5.14 -3.84 13.37
CA LYS A 85 5.80 -2.79 14.15
C LYS A 85 6.46 -1.76 13.24
N ASP A 86 7.15 -2.22 12.20
CA ASP A 86 7.92 -1.36 11.32
C ASP A 86 6.99 -0.60 10.36
N ALA A 87 5.98 -1.27 9.82
CA ALA A 87 4.95 -0.63 9.00
C ALA A 87 4.15 0.43 9.80
N LEU A 88 3.85 0.16 11.07
CA LEU A 88 3.20 1.13 11.95
C LEU A 88 4.11 2.33 12.23
N ASN A 89 5.42 2.11 12.38
CA ASN A 89 6.37 3.20 12.59
C ASN A 89 6.49 4.09 11.35
N ASP A 90 6.60 3.51 10.17
CA ASP A 90 6.61 4.26 8.91
C ASP A 90 5.31 5.06 8.75
N LEU A 91 4.14 4.44 9.01
CA LEU A 91 2.86 5.13 8.90
C LEU A 91 2.75 6.31 9.86
N LYS A 92 3.27 6.17 11.08
CA LYS A 92 3.35 7.28 12.04
C LYS A 92 4.20 8.42 11.51
N GLN A 93 5.34 8.11 10.89
CA GLN A 93 6.22 9.14 10.31
C GLN A 93 5.48 9.95 9.24
N VAL A 94 4.75 9.26 8.34
CA VAL A 94 3.91 9.91 7.32
C VAL A 94 2.90 10.87 7.95
N VAL A 95 2.20 10.44 8.99
CA VAL A 95 1.17 11.26 9.67
C VAL A 95 1.79 12.43 10.43
N THR A 96 3.00 12.28 10.98
CA THR A 96 3.70 13.34 11.71
C THR A 96 4.52 14.28 10.83
N GLU A 97 4.39 14.19 9.50
CA GLU A 97 5.20 14.95 8.52
C GLU A 97 6.72 14.76 8.72
N GLN A 98 7.13 13.59 9.21
CA GLN A 98 8.54 13.22 9.34
C GLN A 98 8.96 12.41 8.12
N ASP A 99 10.18 12.66 7.64
CA ASP A 99 10.75 11.88 6.56
C ASP A 99 10.90 10.41 6.98
N ILE A 100 10.43 9.50 6.10
CA ILE A 100 10.77 8.09 6.22
C ILE A 100 12.26 7.93 5.91
N ALA A 101 12.96 7.13 6.72
CA ALA A 101 14.38 6.86 6.52
C ALA A 101 14.66 6.38 5.09
N GLU A 102 15.65 6.98 4.42
CA GLU A 102 15.97 6.73 3.01
C GLU A 102 16.17 5.23 2.70
N GLU A 103 16.89 4.51 3.56
CA GLU A 103 17.11 3.06 3.46
C GLU A 103 15.79 2.26 3.40
N ARG A 104 14.76 2.69 4.14
CA ARG A 104 13.43 2.05 4.15
C ARG A 104 12.71 2.29 2.83
N GLN A 105 12.83 3.50 2.28
CA GLN A 105 12.21 3.87 1.02
C GLN A 105 12.89 3.17 -0.16
N GLU A 106 14.21 3.07 -0.17
CA GLU A 106 14.97 2.30 -1.15
C GLU A 106 14.58 0.81 -1.12
N GLU A 107 14.45 0.22 0.08
CA GLU A 107 14.03 -1.18 0.22
C GLU A 107 12.59 -1.38 -0.28
N ALA A 108 11.67 -0.47 0.03
CA ALA A 108 10.29 -0.53 -0.46
C ALA A 108 10.24 -0.45 -2.00
N LEU A 109 11.03 0.45 -2.61
CA LEU A 109 11.15 0.56 -4.06
C LEU A 109 11.75 -0.70 -4.69
N ARG A 110 12.81 -1.26 -4.09
CA ARG A 110 13.43 -2.51 -4.56
C ARG A 110 12.44 -3.67 -4.53
N VAL A 111 11.67 -3.80 -3.44
CA VAL A 111 10.61 -4.81 -3.33
C VAL A 111 9.53 -4.56 -4.37
N ALA A 112 9.08 -3.31 -4.56
CA ALA A 112 8.11 -2.97 -5.58
C ALA A 112 8.58 -3.41 -6.99
N SER A 113 9.82 -3.08 -7.38
CA SER A 113 10.38 -3.51 -8.66
C SER A 113 10.39 -5.02 -8.83
N LYS A 114 10.84 -5.76 -7.80
CA LYS A 114 10.85 -7.23 -7.84
C LYS A 114 9.44 -7.82 -7.97
N LEU A 115 8.47 -7.25 -7.26
CA LEU A 115 7.07 -7.69 -7.35
C LEU A 115 6.48 -7.46 -8.75
N LEU A 116 6.94 -6.43 -9.47
CA LEU A 116 6.55 -6.16 -10.85
C LEU A 116 7.21 -7.14 -11.84
N GLU A 117 8.44 -7.57 -11.59
CA GLU A 117 9.14 -8.57 -12.42
C GLU A 117 8.52 -9.98 -12.29
N ASP A 118 8.05 -10.33 -11.10
CA ASP A 118 7.34 -11.59 -10.82
C ASP A 118 5.89 -11.63 -11.38
N ALA A 119 5.47 -10.59 -12.09
CA ALA A 119 4.20 -10.53 -12.80
C ALA A 119 4.39 -11.02 -14.24
N PRO A 120 3.90 -12.24 -14.62
CA PRO A 120 3.87 -12.61 -16.02
C PRO A 120 2.96 -11.64 -16.79
N ILE A 121 3.42 -11.25 -17.99
CA ILE A 121 2.67 -10.47 -18.99
C ILE A 121 1.38 -11.19 -19.35
#